data_AF-A0A847A484-F1
#
_entry.id   AF-A0A847A484-F1
#
_cell.length_a   1.000
_cell.length_b   1.000
_cell.length_c   1.000
_cell.angle_alpha   90.00
_cell.angle_beta   90.00
_cell.angle_gamma   90.00
#
_symmetry.space_group_name_H-M   'P 1'
#
loop_
_entity.id
_entity.type
_entity.pdbx_description
1 polymer ?
#
loop_
_entity_poly.entity_id
_entity_poly.type
_entity_poly.pdbx_seq_one_letter_code
_entity_poly.pdbx_strand_id
1 'polypeptide(L)'
;MREGEVVEPVLVQPVDSDRARFFARALSPVVDTSLYNPDASDLPDAVMFLQLLGQELASDAGAVVDRWQQTESIHDRVSETPARRSRSGTLRALVGQAGIYAMHLDLRKQGPHALVGGTTGSGKSEFLQAWVLGMAAEYSPDRVTFLFVDYKGGSAFADCVHLPHCVGLVTDLSPHLVRRALTSLRAEIHYREHLFNRKKAKDLIEL
;
A
#
# COMPACT_ATOMS: atom_id res chain seq x y z
N MET A 1 -12.18 13.61 -48.54
CA MET A 1 -10.75 13.87 -48.77
C MET A 1 -10.41 15.16 -48.05
N ARG A 2 -9.50 15.17 -47.07
CA ARG A 2 -8.95 16.41 -46.52
C ARG A 2 -7.74 16.76 -47.38
N GLU A 3 -7.83 17.83 -48.15
CA GLU A 3 -6.72 18.39 -48.91
C GLU A 3 -5.65 18.85 -47.90
N GLY A 4 -4.51 18.17 -47.88
CA GLY A 4 -3.36 18.61 -47.11
C GLY A 4 -2.60 19.65 -47.91
N GLU A 5 -2.47 20.86 -47.38
CA GLU A 5 -1.56 21.87 -47.92
C GLU A 5 -0.12 21.45 -47.61
N VAL A 6 0.71 21.39 -48.65
CA VAL A 6 2.16 21.17 -48.54
C VAL A 6 2.82 22.54 -48.53
N VAL A 7 3.51 22.87 -47.43
CA VAL A 7 4.22 24.14 -47.27
C VAL A 7 5.72 23.88 -47.39
N GLU A 8 6.33 24.39 -48.46
CA GLU A 8 7.79 24.34 -48.68
C GLU A 8 8.34 25.71 -49.11
N PRO A 9 9.58 26.07 -48.72
CA PRO A 9 10.51 25.31 -47.91
C PRO A 9 10.39 25.64 -46.41
N VAL A 10 10.31 24.60 -45.55
CA VAL A 10 10.48 24.76 -44.10
C VAL A 10 11.96 24.99 -43.82
N LEU A 11 12.33 26.25 -43.63
CA LEU A 11 13.67 26.61 -43.17
C LEU A 11 13.74 26.40 -41.66
N VAL A 12 14.46 25.37 -41.24
CA VAL A 12 14.73 25.12 -39.82
C VAL A 12 15.73 26.17 -39.35
N GLN A 13 15.33 27.05 -38.44
CA GLN A 13 16.25 28.02 -37.87
C GLN A 13 17.32 27.27 -37.06
N PRO A 14 18.61 27.33 -37.44
CA PRO A 14 19.66 26.69 -36.67
C PRO A 14 19.73 27.40 -35.31
N VAL A 15 19.67 26.59 -34.26
CA VAL A 15 19.90 27.05 -32.90
C VAL A 15 21.38 26.82 -32.61
N ASP A 16 22.07 27.83 -32.09
CA ASP A 16 23.45 27.68 -31.64
C ASP A 16 23.56 26.58 -30.57
N SER A 17 24.75 26.02 -30.41
CA SER A 17 24.98 24.90 -29.50
C SER A 17 24.63 25.23 -28.05
N ASP A 18 24.78 26.49 -27.64
CA ASP A 18 24.53 26.92 -26.27
C ASP A 18 23.03 26.97 -25.98
N ARG A 19 22.23 27.54 -26.89
CA ARG A 19 20.77 27.52 -26.82
C ARG A 19 20.20 26.11 -26.96
N ALA A 20 20.74 25.28 -27.85
CA ALA A 20 20.30 23.89 -27.99
C ALA A 20 20.53 23.11 -26.68
N ARG A 21 21.69 23.32 -26.04
CA ARG A 21 22.02 22.70 -24.75
C ARG A 21 21.15 23.22 -23.61
N PHE A 22 20.82 24.50 -23.61
CA PHE A 22 19.89 25.11 -22.66
C PHE A 22 18.50 24.46 -22.75
N PHE A 23 17.91 24.38 -23.95
CA PHE A 23 16.60 23.76 -24.13
C PHE A 23 16.61 22.27 -23.83
N ALA A 24 17.67 21.54 -24.20
CA ALA A 24 17.80 20.13 -23.86
C ALA A 24 17.80 19.88 -22.34
N ARG A 25 18.51 20.75 -21.57
CA ARG A 25 18.50 20.69 -20.10
C ARG A 25 17.16 21.11 -19.49
N ALA A 26 16.44 22.05 -20.11
CA ALA A 26 15.14 22.50 -19.65
C ALA A 26 14.02 21.49 -19.93
N LEU A 27 14.11 20.75 -21.04
CA LEU A 27 13.13 19.72 -21.43
C LEU A 27 13.36 18.37 -20.75
N SER A 28 14.57 18.10 -20.27
CA SER A 28 14.91 16.92 -19.49
C SER A 28 15.65 17.31 -18.20
N PRO A 29 14.96 17.99 -17.26
CA PRO A 29 15.56 18.33 -15.99
C PRO A 29 15.84 17.05 -15.20
N VAL A 30 17.11 16.79 -14.89
CA VAL A 30 17.47 15.80 -13.86
C VAL A 30 17.30 16.51 -12.52
N VAL A 31 16.19 16.24 -11.84
CA VAL A 31 15.99 16.65 -10.46
C VAL A 31 16.73 15.64 -9.58
N ASP A 32 17.94 16.01 -9.19
CA ASP A 32 18.68 15.23 -8.20
C ASP A 32 18.10 15.50 -6.81
N THR A 33 17.28 14.57 -6.33
CA THR A 33 16.70 14.61 -4.98
C THR A 33 17.71 14.32 -3.87
N SER A 34 18.96 13.96 -4.24
CA SER A 34 20.07 13.73 -3.30
C SER A 34 20.97 14.96 -3.12
N LEU A 35 20.76 16.04 -3.86
CA LEU A 35 21.44 17.31 -3.61
C LEU A 35 21.02 17.87 -2.25
N TYR A 36 22.02 17.96 -1.39
CA TYR A 36 21.97 18.49 -0.04
C TYR A 36 21.19 19.82 0.00
N ASN A 37 19.95 19.77 0.45
CA ASN A 37 19.28 20.97 0.94
C ASN A 37 19.90 21.27 2.31
N PRO A 38 20.42 22.46 2.60
CA PRO A 38 20.88 22.79 3.96
C PRO A 38 19.76 22.65 5.02
N ASP A 39 18.49 22.55 4.60
CA ASP A 39 17.34 22.18 5.45
C ASP A 39 17.06 20.65 5.53
N ALA A 40 17.87 19.80 4.89
CA ALA A 40 17.70 18.34 4.90
C ALA A 40 18.08 17.68 6.24
N SER A 41 18.53 18.46 7.23
CA SER A 41 18.86 17.99 8.58
C SER A 41 17.63 17.85 9.51
N ASP A 42 16.42 18.16 9.03
CA ASP A 42 15.19 18.12 9.85
C ASP A 42 14.44 16.78 9.80
N LEU A 43 14.97 15.77 9.10
CA LEU A 43 14.37 14.43 9.11
C LEU A 43 14.88 13.63 10.31
N PRO A 44 13.99 13.13 11.19
CA PRO A 44 14.40 12.34 12.33
C PRO A 44 14.99 11.00 11.88
N ASP A 45 16.06 10.55 12.55
CA ASP A 45 16.72 9.25 12.28
C ASP A 45 15.76 8.06 12.44
N ALA A 46 14.76 8.19 13.32
CA ALA A 46 13.69 7.23 13.51
C ALA A 46 12.42 7.93 14.00
N VAL A 47 11.27 7.37 13.65
CA VAL A 47 9.96 7.80 14.18
C VAL A 47 9.34 6.62 14.91
N MET A 48 8.96 6.82 16.17
CA MET A 48 8.30 5.77 16.93
C MET A 48 6.87 5.57 16.44
N PHE A 49 6.57 4.38 15.93
CA PHE A 49 5.27 4.05 15.39
C PHE A 49 4.11 4.30 16.38
N LEU A 50 4.30 3.97 17.66
CA LEU A 50 3.29 4.20 18.70
C LEU A 50 3.07 5.68 19.03
N GLN A 51 4.04 6.56 18.77
CA GLN A 51 3.82 8.01 18.90
C GLN A 51 2.83 8.51 17.84
N LEU A 52 2.84 7.91 16.65
CA LEU A 52 1.93 8.25 15.57
C LEU A 52 0.56 7.57 15.72
N LEU A 53 0.52 6.31 16.16
CA LEU A 53 -0.74 5.55 16.32
C LEU A 53 -1.51 5.87 17.61
N GLY A 54 -0.80 6.27 18.66
CA GLY A 54 -1.30 6.39 20.03
C GLY A 54 -0.82 5.24 20.93
N GLN A 55 -0.30 5.59 22.11
CA GLN A 55 0.27 4.64 23.09
C GLN A 55 -0.78 3.70 23.71
N GLU A 56 -2.04 4.13 23.76
CA GLU A 56 -3.15 3.35 24.32
C GLU A 56 -3.32 2.01 23.59
N LEU A 57 -3.11 1.98 22.26
CA LEU A 57 -3.17 0.75 21.47
C LEU A 57 -2.15 -0.32 21.91
N ALA A 58 -1.05 0.08 22.55
CA ALA A 58 -0.03 -0.86 23.03
C ALA A 58 -0.32 -1.37 24.45
N SER A 59 -1.17 -0.68 25.21
CA SER A 59 -1.39 -0.95 26.63
C SER A 59 -2.80 -1.45 26.94
N ASP A 60 -3.77 -1.20 26.07
CA ASP A 60 -5.16 -1.58 26.24
C ASP A 60 -5.73 -2.22 24.96
N ALA A 61 -6.22 -3.46 25.09
CA ALA A 61 -6.93 -4.15 24.02
C ALA A 61 -8.29 -3.48 23.72
N GLY A 62 -8.91 -2.81 24.70
CA GLY A 62 -10.12 -2.02 24.53
C GLY A 62 -9.94 -0.92 23.48
N ALA A 63 -8.85 -0.17 23.54
CA ALA A 63 -8.50 0.84 22.55
C ALA A 63 -8.40 0.30 21.10
N VAL A 64 -7.92 -0.94 20.93
CA VAL A 64 -7.87 -1.61 19.61
C VAL A 64 -9.27 -1.94 19.13
N VAL A 65 -10.10 -2.53 20.01
CA VAL A 65 -11.49 -2.90 19.69
C VAL A 65 -12.33 -1.66 19.38
N ASP A 66 -12.20 -0.60 20.17
CA ASP A 66 -12.90 0.67 19.97
C ASP A 66 -12.54 1.28 18.61
N ARG A 67 -11.26 1.25 18.22
CA ARG A 67 -10.82 1.69 16.89
C ARG A 67 -11.47 0.85 15.78
N TRP A 68 -11.51 -0.46 15.93
CA TRP A 68 -12.16 -1.34 14.95
C TRP A 68 -13.67 -1.13 14.85
N GLN A 69 -14.34 -0.78 15.96
CA GLN A 69 -15.76 -0.40 15.96
C GLN A 69 -15.97 0.93 15.23
N GLN A 70 -15.12 1.93 15.48
CA GLN A 70 -15.16 3.22 14.80
C GLN A 70 -14.98 3.09 13.28
N THR A 71 -14.19 2.12 12.82
CA THR A 71 -14.00 1.83 11.39
C THR A 71 -15.04 0.89 10.80
N GLU A 72 -16.08 0.51 11.57
CA GLU A 72 -17.10 -0.48 11.20
C GLU A 72 -16.46 -1.76 10.62
N SER A 73 -15.33 -2.17 11.21
CA SER A 73 -14.54 -3.30 10.68
C SER A 73 -14.91 -4.63 11.31
N ILE A 74 -15.40 -4.64 12.55
CA ILE A 74 -15.96 -5.84 13.22
C ILE A 74 -17.31 -6.19 12.61
N HIS A 75 -17.53 -7.46 12.29
CA HIS A 75 -18.84 -7.93 11.82
C HIS A 75 -19.62 -8.48 13.01
N ASP A 76 -20.84 -7.99 13.22
CA ASP A 76 -21.74 -8.59 14.20
C ASP A 76 -22.19 -9.97 13.70
N ARG A 77 -21.77 -11.01 14.42
CA ARG A 77 -22.10 -12.41 14.13
C ARG A 77 -23.28 -12.93 14.97
N VAL A 78 -23.75 -12.12 15.92
CA VAL A 78 -24.81 -12.49 16.88
C VAL A 78 -26.17 -12.00 16.37
N SER A 79 -26.22 -10.83 15.74
CA SER A 79 -27.47 -10.33 15.15
C SER A 79 -27.90 -11.15 13.93
N GLU A 80 -29.17 -11.54 13.91
CA GLU A 80 -29.81 -12.21 12.77
C GLU A 80 -29.92 -11.30 11.53
N THR A 81 -29.85 -9.98 11.74
CA THR A 81 -29.84 -8.98 10.67
C THR A 81 -28.42 -8.44 10.45
N PRO A 82 -27.80 -8.70 9.29
CA PRO A 82 -26.48 -8.16 9.00
C PRO A 82 -26.55 -6.63 8.96
N ALA A 83 -25.79 -5.97 9.82
CA ALA A 83 -25.65 -4.52 9.81
C ALA A 83 -25.06 -4.10 8.46
N ARG A 84 -25.85 -3.38 7.66
CA ARG A 84 -25.38 -2.81 6.40
C ARG A 84 -24.50 -1.61 6.73
N ARG A 85 -23.26 -1.60 6.23
CA ARG A 85 -22.30 -0.52 6.47
C ARG A 85 -22.88 0.82 6.01
N SER A 86 -22.64 1.86 6.79
CA SER A 86 -23.13 3.20 6.48
C SER A 86 -22.37 3.82 5.29
N ARG A 87 -21.11 3.40 5.08
CA ARG A 87 -20.22 3.98 4.07
C ARG A 87 -19.39 2.91 3.35
N SER A 88 -19.08 3.15 2.07
CA SER A 88 -18.00 2.44 1.40
C SER A 88 -16.69 2.82 2.09
N GLY A 89 -16.18 1.94 2.94
CA GLY A 89 -15.03 2.23 3.81
C GLY A 89 -13.76 2.59 3.03
N THR A 90 -12.74 3.09 3.72
CA THR A 90 -11.38 3.24 3.16
C THR A 90 -10.57 1.96 3.40
N LEU A 91 -9.37 1.89 2.81
CA LEU A 91 -8.36 0.93 3.25
C LEU A 91 -7.06 1.71 3.50
N ARG A 92 -7.17 2.67 4.42
CA ARG A 92 -6.17 3.66 4.79
C ARG A 92 -5.44 3.21 6.05
N ALA A 93 -4.12 3.17 6.01
CA ALA A 93 -3.29 2.85 7.16
C ALA A 93 -2.13 3.83 7.30
N LEU A 94 -1.74 4.08 8.54
CA LEU A 94 -0.52 4.79 8.87
C LEU A 94 0.69 3.97 8.41
N VAL A 95 1.66 4.61 7.76
CA VAL A 95 2.92 3.98 7.32
C VAL A 95 4.18 4.69 7.82
N GLY A 96 4.03 5.89 8.39
CA GLY A 96 5.16 6.68 8.86
C GLY A 96 4.81 8.15 8.97
N GLN A 97 5.80 9.01 8.71
CA GLN A 97 5.68 10.46 8.81
C GLN A 97 6.34 11.13 7.60
N ALA A 98 5.74 12.22 7.12
CA ALA A 98 6.27 13.08 6.08
C ALA A 98 6.42 14.50 6.65
N GLY A 99 7.65 14.93 6.91
CA GLY A 99 7.91 16.16 7.67
C GLY A 99 7.38 16.03 9.10
N ILE A 100 6.44 16.88 9.51
CA ILE A 100 5.75 16.79 10.82
C ILE A 100 4.42 16.03 10.77
N TYR A 101 3.98 15.56 9.60
CA TYR A 101 2.65 15.01 9.40
C TYR A 101 2.66 13.49 9.29
N ALA A 102 1.69 12.83 9.92
CA ALA A 102 1.50 11.39 9.80
C ALA A 102 1.17 10.99 8.35
N MET A 103 2.00 10.13 7.76
CA MET A 103 1.86 9.61 6.40
C MET A 103 0.98 8.37 6.39
N HIS A 104 0.02 8.34 5.47
CA HIS A 104 -0.91 7.22 5.30
C HIS A 104 -0.96 6.77 3.84
N LEU A 105 -1.16 5.47 3.63
CA LEU A 105 -1.50 4.88 2.33
C LEU A 105 -2.94 4.39 2.34
N ASP A 106 -3.69 4.64 1.27
CA ASP A 106 -5.08 4.20 1.10
C ASP A 106 -5.23 3.38 -0.18
N LEU A 107 -5.26 2.05 -0.04
CA LEU A 107 -5.34 1.11 -1.16
C LEU A 107 -6.66 1.19 -1.93
N ARG A 108 -7.73 1.74 -1.35
CA ARG A 108 -8.98 1.96 -2.09
C ARG A 108 -8.88 3.19 -3.00
N LYS A 109 -8.21 4.26 -2.55
CA LYS A 109 -8.08 5.50 -3.32
C LYS A 109 -6.89 5.50 -4.27
N GLN A 110 -5.79 4.87 -3.88
CA GLN A 110 -4.52 4.90 -4.62
C GLN A 110 -4.34 3.69 -5.54
N GLY A 111 -5.14 2.65 -5.35
CA GLY A 111 -5.11 1.42 -6.14
C GLY A 111 -4.84 0.18 -5.29
N PRO A 112 -5.39 -0.98 -5.67
CA PRO A 112 -5.40 -2.19 -4.83
C PRO A 112 -4.04 -2.89 -4.74
N HIS A 113 -3.03 -2.42 -5.48
CA HIS A 113 -1.71 -3.02 -5.57
C HIS A 113 -0.65 -1.96 -5.36
N ALA A 114 0.40 -2.32 -4.60
CA ALA A 114 1.54 -1.46 -4.35
C ALA A 114 2.84 -2.19 -4.64
N LEU A 115 3.85 -1.44 -5.07
CA LEU A 115 5.21 -1.90 -5.29
C LEU A 115 6.15 -1.13 -4.35
N VAL A 116 6.86 -1.86 -3.49
CA VAL A 116 7.86 -1.28 -2.57
C VAL A 116 9.24 -1.77 -2.99
N GLY A 117 10.08 -0.85 -3.45
CA GLY A 117 11.46 -1.12 -3.84
C GLY A 117 12.45 -0.55 -2.81
N GLY A 118 13.56 -1.27 -2.61
CA GLY A 118 14.62 -0.83 -1.70
C GLY A 118 15.78 -1.81 -1.70
N THR A 119 17.01 -1.31 -1.62
CA THR A 119 18.23 -2.12 -1.47
C THR A 119 18.31 -2.71 -0.07
N THR A 120 19.20 -3.69 0.14
CA THR A 120 19.47 -4.20 1.49
C THR A 120 19.89 -3.04 2.42
N GLY A 121 19.27 -2.95 3.60
CA GLY A 121 19.54 -1.89 4.57
C GLY A 121 18.72 -0.61 4.39
N SER A 122 17.89 -0.50 3.33
CA SER A 122 17.05 0.69 3.10
C SER A 122 15.80 0.81 3.99
N GLY A 123 15.57 -0.15 4.90
CA GLY A 123 14.37 -0.17 5.76
C GLY A 123 13.12 -0.74 5.10
N LYS A 124 13.23 -1.43 3.95
CA LYS A 124 12.07 -2.06 3.26
C LYS A 124 11.28 -3.00 4.17
N SER A 125 11.95 -3.82 4.98
CA SER A 125 11.29 -4.77 5.86
C SER A 125 10.53 -4.06 6.97
N GLU A 126 11.18 -3.12 7.66
CA GLU A 126 10.56 -2.25 8.67
C GLU A 126 9.37 -1.48 8.12
N PHE A 127 9.46 -0.94 6.90
CA PHE A 127 8.33 -0.27 6.25
C PHE A 127 7.14 -1.21 6.05
N LEU A 128 7.39 -2.43 5.55
CA LEU A 128 6.33 -3.42 5.34
C LEU A 128 5.70 -3.85 6.67
N GLN A 129 6.49 -4.04 7.72
CA GLN A 129 5.98 -4.32 9.06
C GLN A 129 5.15 -3.15 9.60
N ALA A 130 5.63 -1.92 9.50
CA ALA A 130 4.91 -0.73 9.95
C ALA A 130 3.56 -0.58 9.23
N TRP A 131 3.54 -0.85 7.92
CA TRP A 131 2.30 -0.81 7.15
C TRP A 131 1.32 -1.91 7.56
N VAL A 132 1.80 -3.14 7.74
CA VAL A 132 0.99 -4.26 8.24
C VAL A 132 0.40 -3.94 9.62
N LEU A 133 1.21 -3.43 10.55
CA LEU A 133 0.75 -3.00 11.86
C LEU A 133 -0.25 -1.85 11.77
N GLY A 134 -0.05 -0.89 10.87
CA GLY A 134 -0.97 0.22 10.65
C GLY A 134 -2.33 -0.25 10.15
N MET A 135 -2.34 -1.24 9.26
CA MET A 135 -3.57 -1.88 8.78
C MET A 135 -4.26 -2.69 9.88
N ALA A 136 -3.50 -3.45 10.67
CA ALA A 136 -4.03 -4.27 11.76
C ALA A 136 -4.62 -3.42 12.91
N ALA A 137 -4.01 -2.26 13.19
CA ALA A 137 -4.50 -1.32 14.19
C ALA A 137 -5.81 -0.65 13.75
N GLU A 138 -5.98 -0.38 12.45
CA GLU A 138 -7.14 0.33 11.94
C GLU A 138 -8.34 -0.59 11.65
N TYR A 139 -8.08 -1.82 11.21
CA TYR A 139 -9.10 -2.73 10.73
C TYR A 139 -9.05 -4.08 11.42
N SER A 140 -10.20 -4.62 11.82
CA SER A 140 -10.32 -5.95 12.41
C SER A 140 -9.99 -7.09 11.41
N PRO A 141 -9.71 -8.32 11.90
CA PRO A 141 -9.51 -9.49 11.05
C PRO A 141 -10.74 -9.89 10.22
N ASP A 142 -11.95 -9.42 10.58
CA ASP A 142 -13.15 -9.60 9.75
C ASP A 142 -13.10 -8.76 8.47
N ARG A 143 -12.27 -7.71 8.46
CA ARG A 143 -12.14 -6.77 7.34
C ARG A 143 -10.87 -7.00 6.53
N VAL A 144 -9.76 -7.31 7.17
CA VAL A 144 -8.45 -7.48 6.53
C VAL A 144 -7.77 -8.74 7.04
N THR A 145 -7.19 -9.52 6.14
CA THR A 145 -6.32 -10.65 6.48
C THR A 145 -5.00 -10.55 5.73
N PHE A 146 -3.94 -11.09 6.32
CA PHE A 146 -2.59 -11.09 5.75
C PHE A 146 -2.12 -12.51 5.45
N LEU A 147 -1.69 -12.72 4.22
CA LEU A 147 -0.87 -13.87 3.82
C LEU A 147 0.53 -13.35 3.54
N PHE A 148 1.49 -13.69 4.40
CA PHE A 148 2.87 -13.27 4.24
C PHE A 148 3.61 -14.23 3.30
N VAL A 149 4.40 -13.67 2.41
CA VAL A 149 5.20 -14.43 1.44
C VAL A 149 6.61 -13.85 1.44
N ASP A 150 7.57 -14.61 1.95
CA ASP A 150 8.97 -14.21 2.05
C ASP A 150 9.87 -15.23 1.35
N TYR A 151 10.84 -14.74 0.58
CA TYR A 151 11.79 -15.56 -0.16
C TYR A 151 13.10 -15.80 0.60
N LYS A 152 13.38 -15.04 1.66
CA LYS A 152 14.69 -15.01 2.34
C LYS A 152 14.63 -15.43 3.82
N GLY A 153 13.83 -16.44 4.15
CA GLY A 153 13.84 -17.05 5.49
C GLY A 153 12.83 -16.50 6.49
N GLY A 154 11.81 -15.75 6.06
CA GLY A 154 10.63 -15.43 6.87
C GLY A 154 10.84 -14.42 7.99
N SER A 155 12.07 -13.97 8.22
CA SER A 155 12.44 -13.06 9.31
C SER A 155 11.72 -11.72 9.25
N ALA A 156 11.41 -11.22 8.05
CA ALA A 156 10.79 -9.92 7.87
C ALA A 156 9.35 -9.84 8.43
N PHE A 157 8.67 -10.97 8.63
CA PHE A 157 7.29 -10.99 9.12
C PHE A 157 7.09 -11.93 10.30
N ALA A 158 8.18 -12.40 10.94
CA ALA A 158 8.13 -13.40 11.99
C ALA A 158 7.19 -12.99 13.14
N ASP A 159 7.23 -11.73 13.58
CA ASP A 159 6.35 -11.26 14.65
C ASP A 159 4.91 -10.97 14.17
N CYS A 160 4.75 -10.63 12.89
CA CYS A 160 3.44 -10.34 12.30
C CYS A 160 2.54 -11.59 12.22
N VAL A 161 3.11 -12.80 12.33
CA VAL A 161 2.33 -14.05 12.33
C VAL A 161 1.47 -14.21 13.59
N HIS A 162 1.77 -13.46 14.65
CA HIS A 162 1.00 -13.46 15.89
C HIS A 162 -0.27 -12.59 15.83
N LEU A 163 -0.43 -11.79 14.76
CA LEU A 163 -1.63 -10.99 14.55
C LEU A 163 -2.84 -11.90 14.26
N PRO A 164 -4.05 -11.58 14.77
CA PRO A 164 -5.26 -12.34 14.47
C PRO A 164 -5.65 -12.26 12.99
N HIS A 165 -5.09 -11.30 12.24
CA HIS A 165 -5.25 -11.12 10.80
C HIS A 165 -4.43 -12.11 9.97
N CYS A 166 -3.40 -12.71 10.55
CA CYS A 166 -2.49 -13.59 9.82
C CYS A 166 -3.19 -14.91 9.48
N VAL A 167 -3.28 -15.22 8.18
CA VAL A 167 -3.82 -16.50 7.68
C VAL A 167 -2.72 -17.47 7.24
N GLY A 168 -1.47 -17.01 7.18
CA GLY A 168 -0.32 -17.86 6.91
C GLY A 168 0.95 -17.10 6.59
N LEU A 169 2.08 -17.79 6.76
CA LEU A 169 3.41 -17.36 6.30
C LEU A 169 3.96 -18.42 5.35
N VAL A 170 4.34 -17.99 4.16
CA VAL A 170 5.00 -18.81 3.16
C VAL A 170 6.44 -18.33 3.04
N THR A 171 7.38 -19.12 3.55
CA THR A 171 8.82 -18.85 3.53
C THR A 171 9.58 -19.93 2.75
N ASP A 172 10.88 -19.73 2.53
CA ASP A 172 11.82 -20.69 1.94
C ASP A 172 11.27 -21.36 0.69
N LEU A 173 10.78 -20.49 -0.19
CA LEU A 173 9.98 -20.81 -1.34
C LEU A 173 10.75 -21.66 -2.37
N SER A 174 10.70 -22.97 -2.18
CA SER A 174 11.02 -23.91 -3.26
C SER A 174 10.00 -23.76 -4.41
N PRO A 175 10.37 -24.09 -5.66
CA PRO A 175 9.46 -23.99 -6.81
C PRO A 175 8.11 -24.71 -6.59
N HIS A 176 8.12 -25.83 -5.87
CA HIS A 176 6.91 -26.58 -5.53
C HIS A 176 6.01 -25.82 -4.54
N LEU A 177 6.58 -25.18 -3.52
CA LEU A 177 5.83 -24.39 -2.54
C LEU A 177 5.22 -23.14 -3.19
N VAL A 178 5.98 -22.45 -4.06
CA VAL A 178 5.46 -21.32 -4.85
C VAL A 178 4.24 -21.76 -5.67
N ARG A 179 4.36 -22.87 -6.40
CA ARG A 179 3.26 -23.36 -7.24
C ARG A 179 2.02 -23.73 -6.43
N ARG A 180 2.20 -24.31 -5.23
CA ARG A 180 1.10 -24.61 -4.31
C ARG A 180 0.43 -23.32 -3.81
N ALA A 181 1.22 -22.35 -3.34
CA ALA A 181 0.70 -21.07 -2.86
C ALA A 181 -0.10 -20.34 -3.95
N LEU A 182 0.43 -20.28 -5.18
CA LEU A 182 -0.28 -19.68 -6.33
C LEU A 182 -1.57 -20.44 -6.68
N THR A 183 -1.57 -21.77 -6.59
CA THR A 183 -2.78 -22.58 -6.79
C THR A 183 -3.84 -22.27 -5.75
N SER A 184 -3.46 -22.18 -4.47
CA SER A 184 -4.36 -21.82 -3.37
C SER A 184 -4.93 -20.41 -3.54
N LEU A 185 -4.11 -19.43 -3.92
CA LEU A 185 -4.56 -18.06 -4.19
C LEU A 185 -5.58 -18.00 -5.34
N ARG A 186 -5.35 -18.76 -6.42
CA ARG A 186 -6.31 -18.85 -7.53
C ARG A 186 -7.64 -19.47 -7.10
N ALA A 187 -7.59 -20.53 -6.29
CA ALA A 187 -8.79 -21.16 -5.76
C ALA A 187 -9.60 -20.19 -4.90
N GLU A 188 -8.95 -19.38 -4.06
CA GLU A 188 -9.60 -18.36 -3.25
C GLU A 188 -10.26 -17.26 -4.09
N ILE A 189 -9.58 -16.80 -5.16
CA ILE A 189 -10.16 -15.82 -6.10
C ILE A 189 -11.43 -16.39 -6.73
N HIS A 190 -11.38 -17.61 -7.27
CA HIS A 190 -12.55 -18.25 -7.88
C HIS A 190 -13.70 -18.47 -6.90
N TYR A 191 -13.39 -18.86 -5.66
CA TYR A 191 -14.39 -18.98 -4.62
C TYR A 191 -15.13 -17.65 -4.37
N ARG A 192 -14.38 -16.54 -4.30
CA ARG A 192 -14.95 -15.19 -4.11
C ARG A 192 -15.75 -14.71 -5.30
N GLU A 193 -15.30 -14.97 -6.52
CA GLU A 193 -16.07 -14.68 -7.76
C GLU A 193 -17.43 -15.38 -7.72
N HIS A 194 -17.47 -16.66 -7.37
CA HIS A 194 -18.73 -17.39 -7.22
C HIS A 194 -19.59 -16.86 -6.07
N LEU A 195 -18.99 -16.42 -4.96
CA LEU A 195 -19.72 -15.82 -3.85
C LEU A 195 -20.37 -14.49 -4.26
N PHE A 196 -19.64 -13.60 -4.93
CA PHE A 196 -20.16 -12.31 -5.42
C PHE A 196 -21.28 -12.48 -6.43
N ASN A 197 -21.12 -13.41 -7.37
CA ASN A 197 -22.18 -13.76 -8.32
C ASN A 197 -23.45 -14.24 -7.62
N ARG A 198 -23.33 -15.11 -6.61
CA ARG A 198 -24.48 -15.56 -5.79
C ARG A 198 -25.16 -14.42 -5.04
N LYS A 199 -24.38 -13.43 -4.58
CA LYS A 199 -24.89 -12.26 -3.85
C LYS A 199 -25.32 -11.11 -4.77
N LYS A 200 -25.17 -11.24 -6.09
CA LYS A 200 -25.47 -10.21 -7.10
C LYS A 200 -24.73 -8.88 -6.83
N ALA A 201 -23.54 -8.96 -6.26
CA ALA A 201 -22.66 -7.81 -6.05
C ALA A 201 -21.63 -7.77 -7.18
N LYS A 202 -21.40 -6.60 -7.80
CA LYS A 202 -20.39 -6.49 -8.87
C LYS A 202 -18.98 -6.36 -8.33
N ASP A 203 -18.82 -5.70 -7.18
CA ASP A 203 -17.53 -5.51 -6.54
C ASP A 203 -17.66 -5.36 -5.01
N LEU A 204 -16.52 -5.16 -4.36
CA LEU A 204 -16.37 -4.99 -2.91
C LEU A 204 -16.72 -3.58 -2.41
N ILE A 205 -17.08 -2.67 -3.32
CA ILE A 205 -17.50 -1.29 -3.05
C ILE A 205 -19.03 -1.21 -3.04
N GLU A 206 -19.71 -2.04 -3.84
CA GLU A 206 -21.17 -2.16 -3.93
C GLU A 206 -21.81 -3.00 -2.81
N LEU A 207 -21.00 -3.70 -1.99
CA LEU A 207 -21.42 -4.42 -0.77
C LEU A 207 -21.47 -3.51 0.46
#